data_AF-A0A1F4FLZ9-F1
#
_entry.id   AF-A0A1F4FLZ9-F1
#
_cell.length_a   1.000
_cell.length_b   1.000
_cell.length_c   1.000
_cell.angle_alpha   90.00
_cell.angle_beta   90.00
_cell.angle_gamma   90.00
#
_symmetry.space_group_name_H-M   'P 1'
#
loop_
_entity.id
_entity.type
_entity.pdbx_description
1 polymer ?
#
loop_
_entity_poly.entity_id
_entity_poly.type
_entity_poly.pdbx_seq_one_letter_code
_entity_poly.pdbx_strand_id
1 'polypeptide(L)'
;MRQPTQEVRERLSRLAWLLDSSIPIPGTGFSIGLEALIGLFPVVGDLAGVLLSSYILKEAAALGVSRSILARMAFNVALEGLVGMTPFAGDVFDAAYKANQRNVRLLNDYLDRPAEALRASRLFVASLVAGTVVFLVVTGAAGFLVARWIWTLL
;
A
#
# COMPACT_ATOMS: atom_id res chain seq x y z
N MET A 1 -31.02 -12.25 7.07
CA MET A 1 -30.60 -11.05 6.33
C MET A 1 -29.20 -10.67 6.81
N ARG A 2 -28.18 -10.77 5.95
CA ARG A 2 -26.82 -10.32 6.31
C ARG A 2 -26.83 -8.78 6.35
N GLN A 3 -26.10 -8.17 7.28
CA GLN A 3 -26.00 -6.71 7.34
C GLN A 3 -25.22 -6.20 6.11
N PRO A 4 -25.60 -5.05 5.50
CA PRO A 4 -24.96 -4.53 4.28
C PRO A 4 -23.42 -4.46 4.38
N THR A 5 -22.90 -4.12 5.56
CA THR A 5 -21.47 -4.03 5.83
C THR A 5 -20.76 -5.38 5.71
N GLN A 6 -21.39 -6.50 6.11
CA GLN A 6 -20.75 -7.82 6.02
C GLN A 6 -20.61 -8.29 4.57
N GLU A 7 -21.59 -7.99 3.72
CA GLU A 7 -21.52 -8.31 2.29
C GLU A 7 -20.38 -7.55 1.61
N VAL A 8 -20.19 -6.27 1.94
CA VAL A 8 -19.04 -5.49 1.44
C VAL A 8 -17.72 -6.07 1.95
N ARG A 9 -17.61 -6.44 3.24
CA ARG A 9 -16.40 -7.07 3.79
C ARG A 9 -16.03 -8.35 3.05
N GLU A 10 -16.99 -9.23 2.81
CA GLU A 10 -16.77 -10.47 2.06
C GLU A 10 -16.33 -10.20 0.63
N ARG A 11 -17.01 -9.27 -0.07
CA ARG A 11 -16.68 -8.89 -1.45
C ARG A 11 -15.26 -8.35 -1.57
N LEU A 12 -14.88 -7.42 -0.69
CA LEU A 12 -13.54 -6.85 -0.67
C LEU A 12 -12.48 -7.90 -0.29
N SER A 13 -12.78 -8.81 0.64
CA SER A 13 -11.87 -9.89 1.02
C SER A 13 -11.60 -10.86 -0.14
N ARG A 14 -12.65 -11.23 -0.90
CA ARG A 14 -12.48 -12.06 -2.10
C ARG A 14 -11.68 -11.32 -3.17
N LEU A 15 -11.96 -10.04 -3.40
CA LEU A 15 -11.22 -9.24 -4.37
C LEU A 15 -9.73 -9.15 -3.99
N ALA A 16 -9.41 -8.83 -2.74
CA ALA A 16 -8.04 -8.78 -2.26
C ALA A 16 -7.32 -10.14 -2.37
N TRP A 17 -8.03 -11.25 -2.11
CA TRP A 17 -7.47 -12.58 -2.33
C TRP A 17 -7.19 -12.85 -3.81
N LEU A 18 -8.09 -12.45 -4.71
CA LEU A 18 -7.91 -12.60 -6.15
C LEU A 18 -6.70 -11.80 -6.66
N LEU A 19 -6.54 -10.56 -6.18
CA LEU A 19 -5.47 -9.65 -6.56
C LEU A 19 -4.10 -10.11 -6.09
N ASP A 20 -3.99 -10.60 -4.85
CA ASP A 20 -2.68 -10.83 -4.21
C ASP A 20 -2.34 -12.33 -4.04
N SER A 21 -3.27 -13.27 -4.23
CA SER A 21 -3.08 -14.68 -3.79
C SER A 21 -3.87 -15.75 -4.53
N SER A 22 -4.45 -15.45 -5.69
CA SER A 22 -5.28 -16.41 -6.44
C SER A 22 -4.51 -17.64 -6.95
N ILE A 23 -3.20 -17.55 -7.13
CA ILE A 23 -2.36 -18.59 -7.74
C ILE A 23 -1.27 -19.02 -6.75
N PRO A 24 -1.34 -20.22 -6.16
CA PRO A 24 -0.28 -20.75 -5.32
C PRO A 24 0.95 -21.15 -6.14
N ILE A 25 2.15 -20.88 -5.65
CA ILE A 25 3.40 -21.29 -6.31
C ILE A 25 3.80 -22.68 -5.80
N PRO A 26 3.78 -23.73 -6.66
CA PRO A 26 4.10 -25.09 -6.25
C PRO A 26 5.53 -25.20 -5.69
N GLY A 27 5.69 -25.95 -4.61
CA GLY A 27 6.99 -26.12 -3.94
C GLY A 27 7.42 -24.96 -3.04
N THR A 28 6.59 -23.92 -2.88
CA THR A 28 6.85 -22.81 -1.95
C THR A 28 5.64 -22.54 -1.05
N GLY A 29 5.83 -21.74 0.01
CA GLY A 29 4.73 -21.22 0.84
C GLY A 29 4.10 -19.92 0.30
N PHE A 30 4.54 -19.47 -0.88
CA PHE A 30 4.10 -18.21 -1.47
C PHE A 30 2.95 -18.41 -2.46
N SER A 31 2.19 -17.34 -2.64
CA SER A 31 1.16 -17.24 -3.66
C SER A 31 1.27 -15.89 -4.33
N ILE A 32 1.02 -15.87 -5.63
CA ILE A 32 0.90 -14.68 -6.45
C ILE A 32 -0.57 -14.50 -6.80
N GLY A 33 -0.98 -13.28 -7.11
CA GLY A 33 -2.33 -13.03 -7.57
C GLY A 33 -2.38 -12.57 -9.01
N LEU A 34 -3.55 -12.05 -9.40
CA LEU A 34 -3.77 -11.61 -10.77
C LEU A 34 -2.84 -10.46 -11.16
N GLU A 35 -2.38 -9.63 -10.21
CA GLU A 35 -1.47 -8.51 -10.51
C GLU A 35 -0.16 -8.99 -11.16
N ALA A 36 0.41 -10.11 -10.69
CA ALA A 36 1.60 -10.72 -11.30
C ALA A 36 1.39 -11.16 -12.76
N LEU A 37 0.17 -11.60 -13.11
CA LEU A 37 -0.17 -11.96 -14.49
C LEU A 37 -0.42 -10.73 -15.36
N ILE A 38 -1.07 -9.70 -14.82
CA ILE A 38 -1.38 -8.48 -15.56
C ILE A 38 -0.07 -7.69 -15.78
N GLY A 39 0.88 -7.74 -14.84
CA GLY A 39 2.22 -7.15 -14.94
C GLY A 39 3.09 -7.71 -16.08
N LEU A 40 2.75 -8.89 -16.64
CA LEU A 40 3.40 -9.41 -17.85
C LEU A 40 3.11 -8.56 -19.11
N PHE A 41 2.01 -7.80 -19.09
CA PHE A 41 1.66 -6.85 -20.14
C PHE A 41 1.95 -5.42 -19.67
N PRO A 42 3.09 -4.82 -20.06
CA PRO A 42 3.39 -3.44 -19.69
C PRO A 42 2.24 -2.51 -20.13
N VAL A 43 1.97 -1.47 -19.33
CA VAL A 43 0.86 -0.50 -19.49
C VAL A 43 -0.54 -1.02 -19.11
N VAL A 44 -0.91 -2.24 -19.47
CA VAL A 44 -2.22 -2.83 -19.08
C VAL A 44 -2.19 -3.35 -17.64
N GLY A 45 -1.05 -3.94 -17.26
CA GLY A 45 -0.60 -4.26 -15.89
C GLY A 45 -1.00 -3.22 -14.86
N ASP A 46 -0.32 -2.09 -14.97
CA ASP A 46 -0.39 -0.99 -14.01
C ASP A 46 -1.79 -0.41 -13.89
N LEU A 47 -2.52 -0.28 -15.00
CA LEU A 47 -3.87 0.31 -14.97
C LEU A 47 -4.88 -0.60 -14.27
N ALA A 48 -4.84 -1.91 -14.53
CA ALA A 48 -5.80 -2.83 -13.91
C ALA A 48 -5.55 -3.02 -12.41
N GLY A 49 -4.28 -3.14 -11.99
CA GLY A 49 -3.90 -3.23 -10.57
C GLY A 49 -4.29 -1.97 -9.80
N VAL A 50 -3.98 -0.78 -10.34
CA VAL A 50 -4.35 0.50 -9.73
C VAL A 50 -5.87 0.66 -9.65
N LEU A 51 -6.62 0.29 -10.69
CA LEU A 51 -8.09 0.40 -10.68
C LEU A 51 -8.73 -0.50 -9.63
N LEU A 52 -8.29 -1.76 -9.53
CA LEU A 52 -8.85 -2.73 -8.59
C LEU A 52 -8.47 -2.40 -7.14
N SER A 53 -7.22 -1.97 -6.90
CA SER A 53 -6.77 -1.43 -5.62
C SER A 53 -7.56 -0.17 -5.22
N SER A 54 -7.80 0.73 -6.17
CA SER A 54 -8.59 1.97 -5.95
C SER A 54 -10.05 1.67 -5.60
N TYR A 55 -10.62 0.60 -6.15
CA TYR A 55 -11.97 0.17 -5.80
C TYR A 55 -12.08 -0.22 -4.32
N ILE A 56 -11.09 -0.92 -3.75
CA ILE A 56 -11.05 -1.25 -2.32
C ILE A 56 -11.01 0.03 -1.47
N LEU A 57 -10.19 1.02 -1.85
CA LEU A 57 -10.12 2.31 -1.17
C LEU A 57 -11.45 3.07 -1.24
N LYS A 58 -12.10 3.08 -2.41
CA LYS A 58 -13.38 3.76 -2.63
C LYS A 58 -14.49 3.15 -1.75
N GLU A 59 -14.59 1.83 -1.69
CA GLU A 59 -15.57 1.15 -0.86
C GLU A 59 -15.29 1.37 0.64
N ALA A 60 -14.02 1.34 1.05
CA ALA A 60 -13.64 1.72 2.42
C ALA A 60 -14.04 3.16 2.76
N ALA A 61 -13.84 4.11 1.84
CA ALA A 61 -14.28 5.49 2.02
C ALA A 61 -15.81 5.61 2.11
N ALA A 62 -16.56 4.86 1.30
CA ALA A 62 -18.02 4.80 1.35
C ALA A 62 -18.55 4.24 2.69
N LEU A 63 -17.77 3.38 3.36
CA LEU A 63 -18.06 2.89 4.71
C LEU A 63 -17.68 3.88 5.83
N GLY A 64 -17.24 5.10 5.50
CA GLY A 64 -16.91 6.14 6.50
C GLY A 64 -15.58 5.92 7.22
N VAL A 65 -14.64 5.21 6.58
CA VAL A 65 -13.28 5.04 7.12
C VAL A 65 -12.56 6.37 7.22
N SER A 66 -11.86 6.59 8.34
CA SER A 66 -11.13 7.83 8.57
C SER A 66 -10.02 8.09 7.55
N ARG A 67 -9.71 9.38 7.33
CA ARG A 67 -8.64 9.81 6.42
C ARG A 67 -7.27 9.23 6.75
N SER A 68 -6.92 9.07 8.03
CA SER A 68 -5.63 8.47 8.43
C SER A 68 -5.52 7.00 8.05
N ILE A 69 -6.64 6.27 8.06
CA ILE A 69 -6.67 4.86 7.65
C ILE A 69 -6.64 4.77 6.13
N LEU A 70 -7.44 5.57 5.42
CA LEU A 70 -7.40 5.64 3.95
C LEU A 70 -6.00 6.02 3.45
N ALA A 71 -5.31 6.96 4.12
CA ALA A 71 -3.94 7.32 3.79
C ALA A 71 -2.97 6.14 3.97
N ARG A 72 -3.12 5.37 5.06
CA ARG A 72 -2.34 4.15 5.28
C ARG A 72 -2.66 3.07 4.24
N MET A 73 -3.91 2.94 3.82
CA MET A 73 -4.31 2.01 2.76
C MET A 73 -3.70 2.40 1.41
N ALA A 74 -3.76 3.69 1.07
CA ALA A 74 -3.13 4.24 -0.13
C ALA A 74 -1.61 4.05 -0.11
N PHE A 75 -0.97 4.25 1.05
CA PHE A 75 0.45 4.00 1.20
C PHE A 75 0.82 2.53 0.93
N ASN A 76 0.01 1.57 1.39
CA ASN A 76 0.28 0.15 1.12
C ASN A 76 0.31 -0.14 -0.39
N VAL A 77 -0.67 0.37 -1.15
CA VAL A 77 -0.75 0.19 -2.61
C VAL A 77 0.41 0.92 -3.30
N ALA A 78 0.70 2.15 -2.89
CA ALA A 78 1.81 2.91 -3.46
C ALA A 78 3.16 2.23 -3.22
N LEU A 79 3.39 1.68 -2.02
CA LEU A 79 4.62 0.97 -1.70
C LEU A 79 4.77 -0.29 -2.55
N GLU A 80 3.70 -1.07 -2.73
CA GLU A 80 3.69 -2.25 -3.59
C GLU A 80 3.99 -1.89 -5.04
N GLY A 81 3.31 -0.89 -5.61
CA GLY A 81 3.58 -0.43 -6.97
C GLY A 81 5.00 0.10 -7.17
N LEU A 82 5.54 0.88 -6.22
CA LEU A 82 6.90 1.42 -6.30
C LEU A 82 7.97 0.32 -6.23
N VAL A 83 7.78 -0.71 -5.40
CA VAL A 83 8.72 -1.82 -5.31
C VAL A 83 8.54 -2.79 -6.48
N GLY A 84 7.31 -3.01 -6.93
CA GLY A 84 6.96 -3.81 -8.11
C GLY A 84 7.61 -3.30 -9.40
N MET A 85 7.87 -1.99 -9.50
CA MET A 85 8.63 -1.39 -10.62
C MET A 85 10.12 -1.79 -10.65
N THR A 86 10.66 -2.36 -9.57
CA THR A 86 12.08 -2.76 -9.51
C THR A 86 12.25 -4.16 -10.11
N PRO A 87 13.03 -4.32 -11.21
CA PRO A 87 13.29 -5.63 -11.81
C PRO A 87 13.87 -6.62 -10.80
N PHE A 88 13.44 -7.89 -10.83
CA PHE A 88 13.84 -9.00 -9.94
C PHE A 88 13.45 -8.87 -8.45
N ALA A 89 13.32 -7.66 -7.91
CA ALA A 89 12.84 -7.44 -6.54
C ALA A 89 11.31 -7.42 -6.45
N GLY A 90 10.62 -7.00 -7.53
CA GLY A 90 9.17 -6.90 -7.63
C GLY A 90 8.45 -8.22 -7.30
N ASP A 91 8.72 -9.29 -8.06
CA ASP A 91 7.96 -10.55 -7.96
C ASP A 91 7.98 -11.20 -6.56
N VAL A 92 9.12 -11.08 -5.85
CA VAL A 92 9.27 -11.62 -4.49
C VAL A 92 8.60 -10.71 -3.47
N PHE A 93 8.75 -9.39 -3.62
CA PHE A 93 8.13 -8.43 -2.72
C PHE A 93 6.62 -8.45 -2.84
N ASP A 94 6.09 -8.53 -4.06
CA ASP A 94 4.66 -8.56 -4.37
C ASP A 94 4.00 -9.79 -3.73
N ALA A 95 4.62 -10.96 -3.89
CA ALA A 95 4.17 -12.20 -3.23
C ALA A 95 4.23 -12.15 -1.69
N ALA A 96 5.04 -11.27 -1.10
CA ALA A 96 5.21 -11.16 0.35
C ALA A 96 4.39 -10.01 0.98
N TYR A 97 4.24 -8.88 0.29
CA TYR A 97 3.64 -7.67 0.83
C TYR A 97 2.11 -7.74 0.79
N LYS A 98 1.50 -8.08 -0.36
CA LYS A 98 0.04 -8.28 -0.52
C LYS A 98 -0.77 -7.08 0.00
N ALA A 99 -0.62 -5.91 -0.65
CA ALA A 99 -1.18 -4.67 -0.14
C ALA A 99 -2.71 -4.70 -0.03
N ASN A 100 -3.41 -5.32 -0.97
CA ASN A 100 -4.87 -5.37 -0.97
C ASN A 100 -5.39 -6.17 0.23
N GLN A 101 -4.76 -7.31 0.57
CA GLN A 101 -5.11 -8.07 1.77
C GLN A 101 -4.77 -7.32 3.06
N ARG A 102 -3.66 -6.59 3.10
CA ARG A 102 -3.35 -5.70 4.24
C ARG A 102 -4.40 -4.61 4.40
N ASN A 103 -4.87 -4.04 3.30
CA ASN A 103 -5.89 -3.01 3.28
C ASN A 103 -7.25 -3.51 3.76
N VAL A 104 -7.67 -4.69 3.31
CA VAL A 104 -8.91 -5.30 3.78
C VAL A 104 -8.81 -5.69 5.26
N ARG A 105 -7.66 -6.19 5.72
CA ARG A 105 -7.43 -6.42 7.16
C ARG A 105 -7.54 -5.12 7.95
N LEU A 106 -6.89 -4.05 7.51
CA LEU A 106 -6.95 -2.75 8.16
C LEU A 106 -8.38 -2.16 8.19
N LEU A 107 -9.15 -2.36 7.12
CA LEU A 107 -10.57 -2.01 7.07
C LEU A 107 -11.38 -2.81 8.11
N ASN A 108 -11.19 -4.12 8.15
CA ASN A 108 -11.86 -5.01 9.11
C ASN A 108 -11.52 -4.61 10.54
N ASP A 109 -10.24 -4.37 10.86
CA ASP A 109 -9.79 -3.91 12.17
C ASP A 109 -10.43 -2.58 12.56
N TYR A 110 -10.62 -1.65 11.61
CA TYR A 110 -11.33 -0.41 11.87
C TYR A 110 -12.81 -0.60 12.16
N LEU A 111 -13.48 -1.47 11.41
CA LEU A 111 -14.90 -1.76 11.61
C LEU A 111 -15.14 -2.49 12.94
N ASP A 112 -14.21 -3.36 13.34
CA ASP A 112 -14.32 -4.15 14.57
C ASP A 112 -13.81 -3.37 15.80
N ARG A 113 -12.73 -2.58 15.65
CA ARG A 113 -12.04 -1.83 16.72
C ARG A 113 -11.58 -0.44 16.26
N PRO A 114 -12.51 0.51 16.06
CA PRO A 114 -12.20 1.78 15.40
C PRO A 114 -11.16 2.61 16.17
N ALA A 115 -11.23 2.68 17.49
CA ALA A 115 -10.31 3.49 18.29
C ALA A 115 -8.84 3.03 18.19
N GLU A 116 -8.61 1.72 18.20
CA GLU A 116 -7.27 1.13 18.08
C GLU A 116 -6.70 1.36 16.67
N ALA A 117 -7.49 1.05 15.64
CA ALA A 117 -7.09 1.22 14.24
C ALA A 117 -6.79 2.70 13.91
N LEU A 118 -7.57 3.63 14.47
CA LEU A 118 -7.36 5.07 14.33
C LEU A 118 -6.03 5.53 14.95
N ARG A 119 -5.76 5.12 16.19
CA ARG A 119 -4.52 5.50 16.90
C ARG A 119 -3.31 4.98 16.15
N ALA A 120 -3.31 3.69 15.80
CA ALA A 120 -2.21 3.07 15.06
C ALA A 120 -1.97 3.77 13.71
N SER A 121 -3.03 4.10 12.98
CA SER A 121 -2.90 4.73 11.66
C SER A 121 -2.51 6.21 11.74
N ARG A 122 -2.94 6.94 12.78
CA ARG A 122 -2.45 8.31 13.04
C ARG A 122 -0.97 8.32 13.40
N LEU A 123 -0.51 7.40 14.25
CA LEU A 123 0.90 7.26 14.59
C LEU A 123 1.73 6.90 13.36
N PHE A 124 1.24 5.96 12.54
CA PHE A 124 1.86 5.63 11.25
C PHE A 124 2.01 6.87 10.37
N VAL A 125 0.92 7.61 10.11
CA VAL A 125 0.98 8.82 9.27
C VAL A 125 1.90 9.88 9.87
N ALA A 126 1.85 10.10 11.19
CA ALA A 126 2.73 11.05 11.87
C ALA A 126 4.21 10.67 11.72
N SER A 127 4.54 9.37 11.88
CA SER A 127 5.91 8.87 11.68
C SER A 127 6.38 9.01 10.24
N LEU A 128 5.49 8.79 9.26
CA LEU A 128 5.80 8.94 7.84
C LEU A 128 6.11 10.40 7.51
N VAL A 129 5.24 11.32 7.94
CA VAL A 129 5.44 12.76 7.75
C VAL A 129 6.72 13.23 8.43
N ALA A 130 6.95 12.84 9.69
CA ALA A 130 8.16 13.19 10.41
C ALA A 130 9.41 12.66 9.72
N GLY A 131 9.41 11.40 9.27
CA GLY A 131 10.51 10.79 8.52
C GLY A 131 10.81 11.54 7.22
N THR A 132 9.78 11.91 6.44
CA THR A 132 9.95 12.71 5.22
C THR A 132 10.55 14.08 5.51
N VAL A 133 10.07 14.78 6.54
CA VAL A 133 10.60 16.10 6.93
C VAL A 133 12.07 15.99 7.32
N VAL A 134 12.42 15.00 8.14
CA VAL A 134 13.81 14.76 8.55
C VAL A 134 14.70 14.50 7.34
N PHE A 135 14.26 13.64 6.41
CA PHE A 135 15.01 13.35 5.18
C PHE A 135 15.28 14.60 4.33
N LEU A 136 14.27 15.45 4.14
CA LEU A 136 14.39 16.69 3.37
C LEU A 136 15.36 17.68 4.04
N VAL A 137 15.27 17.83 5.36
CA VAL A 137 16.17 18.70 6.13
C VAL A 137 17.62 18.23 6.03
N VAL A 138 17.86 16.93 6.20
CA VAL A 138 19.22 16.35 6.10
C VAL A 138 19.79 16.55 4.70
N THR A 139 19.00 16.25 3.66
CA THR A 139 19.45 16.39 2.26
C THR A 139 19.72 17.85 1.90
N GLY A 140 18.84 18.77 2.32
CA GLY A 140 19.01 20.20 2.09
C GLY A 140 20.24 20.76 2.83
N ALA A 141 20.45 20.35 4.08
CA ALA A 141 21.63 20.73 4.85
C ALA A 141 22.92 20.20 4.22
N ALA A 142 22.94 18.93 3.81
CA ALA A 142 24.09 18.36 3.11
C ALA A 142 24.40 19.11 1.81
N GLY A 143 23.39 19.40 0.98
CA GLY A 143 23.55 20.18 -0.24
C GLY A 143 24.10 21.59 0.02
N PHE A 144 23.60 22.27 1.06
CA PHE A 144 24.09 23.58 1.47
C PHE A 144 25.57 23.53 1.91
N LEU A 145 25.95 22.53 2.70
CA LEU A 145 27.33 22.35 3.15
C LEU A 145 28.29 22.11 1.99
N VAL A 146 27.89 21.27 1.02
CA VAL A 146 28.67 21.01 -0.20
C VAL A 146 28.85 22.29 -1.02
N ALA A 147 27.76 23.03 -1.26
CA ALA A 147 27.81 24.29 -2.01
C ALA A 147 28.73 25.32 -1.33
N ARG A 148 28.63 25.43 -0.01
CA ARG A 148 29.50 26.30 0.79
C ARG A 148 30.98 25.91 0.66
N TRP A 149 31.28 24.61 0.72
CA TRP A 149 32.65 24.10 0.60
C TRP A 149 33.26 24.41 -0.78
N ILE A 150 32.48 24.25 -1.86
CA ILE A 150 32.90 24.60 -3.22
C ILE A 150 33.21 26.10 -3.32
N TRP A 151 32.32 26.95 -2.79
CA TRP A 151 32.53 28.40 -2.81
C TRP A 151 33.82 28.83 -2.10
N THR A 152 34.23 28.14 -1.04
CA THR A 152 35.48 28.46 -0.33
C THR A 152 36.75 28.02 -1.06
N LEU A 153 36.64 27.19 -2.09
CA LEU A 153 37.78 26.70 -2.90
C LEU A 153 38.01 27.51 -4.18
N LEU A 154 37.01 28.29 -4.62
CA LEU A 154 37.06 29.22 -5.76
C LEU A 154 37.55 30.60 -5.31
#